data_AF-A0A139XAS4-F1
#
_entry.id   AF-A0A139XAS4-F1
#
_cell.length_a   1.000
_cell.length_b   1.000
_cell.length_c   1.000
_cell.angle_alpha   90.00
_cell.angle_beta   90.00
_cell.angle_gamma   90.00
#
_symmetry.space_group_name_H-M   'P 1'
#
loop_
_entity.id
_entity.type
_entity.pdbx_description
1 polymer ?
#
loop_
_entity_poly.entity_id
_entity_poly.type
_entity_poly.pdbx_seq_one_letter_code
_entity_poly.pdbx_strand_id
1 'polypeptide(L)'
;MIDPKTYQVIEEAIKRPPITHDPQRQSLKAWAMYCLRDRGFKVVYAQNGDFAVETRGGEKIYFKVTENTTDLDSQFAWIVWDSTTKSARLFPSQN
;
A
#
# COMPACT_ATOMS: atom_id res chain seq x y z
N MET A 1 -12.09 14.08 -3.01
CA MET A 1 -12.32 12.61 -3.13
C MET A 1 -11.15 12.04 -3.90
N ILE A 2 -10.54 10.96 -3.42
CA ILE A 2 -9.43 10.30 -4.13
C ILE A 2 -9.94 9.75 -5.47
N ASP A 3 -9.24 10.04 -6.56
CA ASP A 3 -9.57 9.52 -7.89
C ASP A 3 -9.52 7.97 -7.88
N PRO A 4 -10.59 7.26 -8.29
CA PRO A 4 -10.62 5.80 -8.39
C PRO A 4 -9.44 5.22 -9.20
N LYS A 5 -8.94 5.97 -10.19
CA LYS A 5 -7.77 5.58 -10.98
C LYS A 5 -6.49 5.53 -10.16
N THR A 6 -6.39 6.33 -9.09
CA THR A 6 -5.24 6.31 -8.17
C THR A 6 -5.15 4.95 -7.48
N TYR A 7 -6.26 4.44 -6.94
CA TYR A 7 -6.27 3.12 -6.29
C TYR A 7 -5.98 1.99 -7.27
N GLN A 8 -6.46 2.07 -8.52
CA GLN A 8 -6.11 1.09 -9.56
C GLN A 8 -4.60 1.05 -9.83
N VAL A 9 -3.95 2.20 -10.00
CA VAL A 9 -2.50 2.26 -10.25
C VAL A 9 -1.68 1.78 -9.05
N ILE A 10 -2.15 2.06 -7.82
CA ILE A 10 -1.54 1.52 -6.59
C ILE A 10 -1.69 0.00 -6.54
N GLU A 11 -2.87 -0.53 -6.86
CA GLU A 11 -3.11 -1.98 -6.89
C GLU A 11 -2.21 -2.68 -7.92
N GLU A 12 -2.05 -2.10 -9.12
CA GLU A 12 -1.13 -2.62 -10.13
C GLU A 12 0.32 -2.68 -9.62
N ALA A 13 0.78 -1.63 -8.93
CA ALA A 13 2.15 -1.56 -8.41
C ALA A 13 2.47 -2.67 -7.40
N ILE A 14 1.51 -3.05 -6.57
CA ILE A 14 1.70 -4.12 -5.57
C ILE A 14 1.45 -5.51 -6.14
N LYS A 15 0.60 -5.64 -7.18
CA LYS A 15 0.35 -6.93 -7.87
C LYS A 15 1.46 -7.30 -8.85
N ARG A 16 2.18 -6.31 -9.39
CA ARG A 16 3.32 -6.50 -10.30
C ARG A 16 4.56 -5.81 -9.73
N PRO A 17 5.04 -6.27 -8.56
CA PRO A 17 6.13 -5.60 -7.89
C PRO A 17 7.45 -5.85 -8.65
N PRO A 18 8.42 -4.92 -8.60
CA PRO A 18 9.73 -5.14 -9.21
C PRO A 18 10.51 -6.30 -8.55
N ILE A 19 10.24 -6.54 -7.26
CA ILE A 19 10.74 -7.68 -6.50
C ILE A 19 9.62 -8.24 -5.62
N THR A 20 9.55 -9.57 -5.49
CA THR A 20 8.60 -10.23 -4.58
C THR A 20 8.94 -9.90 -3.12
N HIS A 21 7.92 -9.82 -2.25
CA HIS A 21 8.14 -9.68 -0.82
C HIS A 21 8.88 -10.91 -0.27
N ASP A 22 9.92 -10.64 0.53
CA ASP A 22 10.68 -11.63 1.27
C ASP A 22 10.86 -11.11 2.72
N PRO A 23 10.19 -11.73 3.72
CA PRO A 23 10.27 -11.29 5.11
C PRO A 23 11.69 -11.36 5.70
N GLN A 24 12.57 -12.19 5.14
CA GLN A 24 13.96 -12.30 5.62
C GLN A 24 14.85 -11.15 5.13
N ARG A 25 14.43 -10.44 4.08
CA ARG A 25 15.20 -9.37 3.45
C ARG A 25 14.61 -7.99 3.73
N GLN A 26 13.29 -7.86 3.80
CA GLN A 26 12.62 -6.59 4.06
C GLN A 26 11.29 -6.75 4.80
N SER A 27 10.96 -5.74 5.62
CA SER A 27 9.61 -5.64 6.18
C SER A 27 8.56 -5.41 5.09
N LEU A 28 7.32 -5.83 5.36
CA LEU A 28 6.19 -5.60 4.44
C LEU A 28 5.98 -4.11 4.14
N LYS A 29 6.17 -3.26 5.15
CA LYS A 29 6.13 -1.81 5.01
C LYS A 29 7.19 -1.31 4.03
N ALA A 30 8.46 -1.71 4.22
CA ALA A 30 9.55 -1.28 3.35
C ALA A 30 9.33 -1.74 1.91
N TRP A 31 8.88 -2.97 1.72
CA TRP A 31 8.52 -3.51 0.40
C TRP A 31 7.39 -2.72 -0.27
N ALA A 32 6.28 -2.48 0.43
CA ALA A 32 5.15 -1.74 -0.13
C ALA A 32 5.54 -0.32 -0.53
N MET A 33 6.30 0.37 0.33
CA MET A 33 6.83 1.71 0.03
C MET A 33 7.75 1.70 -1.20
N TYR A 34 8.57 0.66 -1.36
CA TYR A 34 9.45 0.50 -2.52
C TYR A 34 8.64 0.32 -3.82
N CYS A 35 7.67 -0.60 -3.85
CA CYS A 35 6.83 -0.83 -5.03
C CYS A 35 6.11 0.44 -5.49
N LEU A 36 5.60 1.24 -4.54
CA LEU A 36 4.92 2.49 -4.84
C LEU A 36 5.88 3.58 -5.33
N ARG A 37 7.07 3.69 -4.74
CA ARG A 37 8.09 4.65 -5.19
C ARG A 37 8.60 4.33 -6.59
N ASP A 38 8.83 3.05 -6.88
CA ASP A 38 9.23 2.57 -8.20
C ASP A 38 8.19 2.94 -9.27
N ARG A 39 6.90 2.87 -8.92
CA ARG A 39 5.80 3.32 -9.78
C ARG A 39 5.67 4.85 -9.90
N GLY A 40 6.48 5.62 -9.16
CA GLY A 40 6.52 7.08 -9.19
C GLY A 40 5.62 7.79 -8.17
N PHE A 41 5.07 7.09 -7.18
CA PHE A 41 4.29 7.72 -6.12
C PHE A 41 5.18 8.46 -5.12
N LYS A 42 4.71 9.62 -4.65
CA LYS A 42 5.33 10.34 -3.53
C LYS A 42 4.94 9.69 -2.21
N VAL A 43 5.78 8.78 -1.73
CA VAL A 43 5.58 8.04 -0.47
C VAL A 43 6.30 8.71 0.69
N VAL A 44 5.54 9.12 1.69
CA VAL A 44 6.03 9.82 2.90
C VAL A 44 5.74 9.01 4.16
N TYR A 45 6.56 9.19 5.20
CA TYR A 45 6.26 8.66 6.53
C TYR A 45 5.05 9.40 7.13
N ALA A 46 4.25 8.67 7.91
CA ALA A 46 3.06 9.19 8.57
C ALA A 46 3.03 8.77 10.05
N GLN A 47 2.37 9.57 10.89
CA GLN A 47 2.11 9.20 12.29
C GLN A 47 0.82 8.38 12.44
N ASN A 48 -0.16 8.61 11.55
CA ASN A 48 -1.49 7.99 11.66
C ASN A 48 -1.57 6.60 11.01
N GLY A 49 -0.57 6.20 10.23
CA GLY A 49 -0.50 4.89 9.58
C GLY A 49 0.95 4.47 9.37
N ASP A 50 1.19 3.38 8.65
CA ASP A 50 2.56 2.95 8.35
C ASP A 50 3.27 3.98 7.45
N PHE A 51 2.57 4.48 6.45
CA PHE A 51 3.04 5.52 5.54
C PHE A 51 1.84 6.23 4.89
N ALA A 52 2.12 7.24 4.07
CA ALA A 52 1.11 7.86 3.23
C ALA A 52 1.62 8.05 1.79
N VAL A 53 0.70 8.01 0.84
CA VAL A 53 0.91 8.47 -0.54
C VAL A 53 0.31 9.86 -0.68
N GLU A 54 1.12 10.82 -1.10
CA GLU A 54 0.65 12.16 -1.43
C GLU A 54 0.25 12.20 -2.92
N THR A 55 -1.01 12.57 -3.18
CA THR A 55 -1.52 12.74 -4.54
C THR A 55 -0.99 14.06 -5.13
N ARG A 56 -1.14 14.23 -6.44
CA ARG A 56 -0.84 15.51 -7.10
C ARG A 56 -1.70 16.67 -6.58
N GLY A 57 -2.87 16.39 -6.04
CA GLY A 57 -3.78 17.37 -5.43
C GLY A 57 -3.39 17.77 -4.01
N GLY A 58 -2.35 17.16 -3.43
CA GLY A 58 -1.92 17.40 -2.05
C GLY A 58 -2.71 16.59 -1.01
N GLU A 59 -3.68 15.77 -1.43
CA GLU A 59 -4.35 14.84 -0.54
C GLU A 59 -3.41 13.70 -0.12
N LYS A 60 -3.63 13.15 1.07
CA LYS A 60 -2.87 12.01 1.58
C LYS A 60 -3.77 10.81 1.73
N ILE A 61 -3.33 9.69 1.14
CA ILE A 61 -3.91 8.37 1.38
C ILE A 61 -3.03 7.71 2.44
N TYR A 62 -3.59 7.44 3.62
CA TYR A 62 -2.86 6.76 4.69
C TYR A 62 -2.97 5.25 4.51
N PHE A 63 -1.81 4.59 4.56
CA PHE A 63 -1.70 3.16 4.36
C PHE A 63 -1.32 2.44 5.65
N LYS A 64 -1.88 1.25 5.83
CA LYS A 64 -1.39 0.22 6.74
C LYS A 64 -1.06 -1.04 5.95
N VAL A 65 -0.12 -1.83 6.47
CA VAL A 65 0.26 -3.12 5.90
C VAL A 65 0.01 -4.25 6.87
N THR A 66 -0.38 -5.42 6.37
CA THR A 66 -0.63 -6.59 7.21
C THR A 66 -0.54 -7.89 6.40
N GLU A 67 -0.32 -9.01 7.09
CA GLU A 67 -0.48 -10.35 6.53
C GLU A 67 -1.83 -10.99 6.94
N ASN A 68 -2.59 -10.31 7.79
CA ASN A 68 -3.90 -10.75 8.27
C ASN A 68 -5.03 -9.94 7.63
N THR A 69 -6.07 -10.62 7.16
CA THR A 69 -7.26 -10.01 6.55
C THR A 69 -8.38 -9.66 7.53
N THR A 70 -8.24 -9.92 8.83
CA THR A 70 -9.30 -9.64 9.83
C THR A 70 -9.23 -8.21 10.37
N ASP A 71 -10.40 -7.63 10.68
CA ASP A 71 -10.57 -6.36 11.39
C ASP A 71 -9.79 -5.16 10.79
N LEU A 72 -9.85 -5.04 9.46
CA LEU A 72 -9.24 -3.93 8.74
C LEU A 72 -10.05 -2.63 8.95
N ASP A 73 -9.45 -1.66 9.63
CA ASP A 73 -10.01 -0.32 9.86
C ASP A 73 -10.21 0.43 8.52
N SER A 74 -11.46 0.79 8.21
CA SER A 74 -11.85 1.42 6.94
C SER A 74 -11.35 2.86 6.76
N GLN A 75 -10.79 3.47 7.82
CA GLN A 75 -10.14 4.78 7.74
C GLN A 75 -8.82 4.74 6.96
N PHE A 76 -8.21 3.56 6.82
CA PHE A 76 -6.93 3.35 6.13
C PHE A 76 -7.12 2.57 4.84
N ALA A 77 -6.25 2.85 3.88
CA ALA A 77 -6.03 1.92 2.78
C ALA A 77 -5.11 0.80 3.27
N TRP A 78 -5.45 -0.45 2.96
CA TRP A 78 -4.67 -1.61 3.40
C TRP A 78 -3.99 -2.30 2.23
N ILE A 79 -2.71 -2.58 2.39
CA ILE A 79 -1.98 -3.53 1.54
C ILE A 79 -1.81 -4.81 2.35
N VAL A 80 -2.50 -5.86 1.89
CA VAL A 80 -2.48 -7.17 2.55
C VAL A 80 -1.62 -8.12 1.75
N TRP A 81 -0.59 -8.67 2.38
CA TRP A 81 0.26 -9.70 1.79
C TRP A 81 -0.26 -11.09 2.16
N ASP A 82 -0.38 -11.95 1.16
CA ASP A 82 -0.70 -13.36 1.34
C ASP A 82 0.56 -14.19 1.06
N SER A 83 1.14 -14.74 2.13
CA SER A 83 2.35 -15.56 2.07
C SER A 83 2.14 -16.92 1.39
N THR A 84 0.89 -17.39 1.31
CA THR A 84 0.53 -18.65 0.65
C THR A 84 0.52 -18.48 -0.86
N THR A 85 -0.13 -17.42 -1.36
CA THR A 85 -0.19 -17.12 -2.80
C THR A 85 0.98 -16.26 -3.29
N LYS A 86 1.81 -15.76 -2.37
CA LYS A 86 2.88 -14.79 -2.63
C LYS A 86 2.40 -13.58 -3.42
N SER A 87 1.24 -13.06 -3.02
CA SER A 87 0.57 -11.96 -3.71
C SER A 87 0.07 -10.90 -2.74
N ALA A 88 -0.09 -9.67 -3.23
CA ALA A 88 -0.65 -8.58 -2.46
C ALA A 88 -2.02 -8.16 -2.99
N ARG A 89 -2.89 -7.72 -2.08
CA ARG A 89 -4.20 -7.13 -2.39
C ARG A 89 -4.33 -5.76 -1.74
N LEU A 90 -5.02 -4.87 -2.45
CA LEU A 90 -5.35 -3.53 -1.96
C LEU A 90 -6.80 -3.51 -1.47
N PHE A 91 -7.01 -2.98 -0.28
CA PHE A 91 -8.33 -2.60 0.21
C PHE A 91 -8.36 -1.07 0.35
N PRO A 92 -9.10 -0.35 -0.50
CA PRO A 92 -9.21 1.11 -0.43
C PRO A 92 -9.83 1.59 0.89
N SER A 93 -9.43 2.78 1.37
CA SER A 93 -10.15 3.44 2.47
C SER A 93 -11.55 3.89 2.00
N GLN A 94 -12.51 3.94 2.92
CA GLN A 94 -13.89 4.34 2.63
C GLN A 94 -14.20 5.82 2.93
N ASN A 95 -13.21 6.58 3.42
CA ASN A 95 -13.33 8.02 3.71
C ASN A 95 -13.24 8.90 2.46
#